data_AF-A0A9W4MS17-F1
#
_entry.id   AF-A0A9W4MS17-F1
#
_cell.length_a   1.000
_cell.length_b   1.000
_cell.length_c   1.000
_cell.angle_alpha   90.00
_cell.angle_beta   90.00
_cell.angle_gamma   90.00
#
_symmetry.space_group_name_H-M   'P 1'
#
loop_
_entity.id
_entity.type
_entity.pdbx_description
1 polymer ?
#
loop_
_entity_poly.entity_id
_entity_poly.type
_entity_poly.pdbx_seq_one_letter_code
_entity_poly.pdbx_strand_id
1 'polypeptide(L)'
;MSPVISPNLSAARNSLARKMSSLTSGHVLRGACWNYRVLEPVKGDNTHISTVFKAQIVARDSRVVPEVPEWALIKVASPSDQNATKNLQREVLTYRLPDVASAKCFRKMYDVIDDSTIALEWLDTTLAEVEYHPDIRTYSLIGTLLRAAFTSCVVLENHRHVNTDYKPANILLSGIRTDRAIAKVGDLGLVVPVGELFNAQPYAMRAPEVFLGNACTEPSQVWAVAAMLLCWIKPGVLGVWDSPHPLINEAWSMAKIQRLFPHWEIPPPEMVNGDILKVAVNSARSLCKEMPELLAILPFDEETQKVEMPQQLRDLLRFILVPDPKARPSASSVLASREFRRFENYVDV
;
A
#
# COMPACT_ATOMS: atom_id res chain seq x y z
N MET A 1 -48.62 21.78 -13.63
CA MET A 1 -48.04 20.78 -12.71
C MET A 1 -47.77 19.52 -13.50
N SER A 2 -46.53 19.29 -13.90
CA SER A 2 -46.10 18.07 -14.59
C SER A 2 -45.42 17.16 -13.57
N PRO A 3 -45.75 15.86 -13.49
CA PRO A 3 -45.10 14.97 -12.54
C PRO A 3 -43.71 14.61 -13.05
N VAL A 4 -42.70 14.83 -12.20
CA VAL A 4 -41.34 14.35 -12.40
C VAL A 4 -41.34 12.84 -12.19
N ILE A 5 -41.04 12.10 -13.24
CA ILE A 5 -40.91 10.64 -13.23
C ILE A 5 -39.60 10.31 -12.50
N SER A 6 -39.72 9.76 -11.29
CA SER A 6 -38.60 9.19 -10.55
C SER A 6 -38.03 7.98 -11.30
N PRO A 7 -36.70 7.87 -11.52
CA PRO A 7 -36.11 6.68 -12.11
C PRO A 7 -36.26 5.47 -11.17
N ASN A 8 -36.63 4.33 -11.77
CA ASN A 8 -37.06 3.11 -11.10
C ASN A 8 -36.03 2.51 -10.13
N LEU A 9 -36.28 2.66 -8.82
CA LEU A 9 -35.64 1.90 -7.73
C LEU A 9 -35.69 0.37 -7.92
N SER A 10 -36.68 -0.16 -8.65
CA SER A 10 -36.78 -1.60 -8.92
C SER A 10 -35.76 -2.09 -9.97
N ALA A 11 -35.39 -1.24 -10.94
CA ALA A 11 -34.41 -1.59 -11.96
C ALA A 11 -32.99 -1.64 -11.37
N ALA A 12 -32.67 -0.71 -10.46
CA ALA A 12 -31.41 -0.70 -9.72
C ALA A 12 -31.25 -1.93 -8.81
N ARG A 13 -32.32 -2.31 -8.08
CA ARG A 13 -32.34 -3.54 -7.26
C ARG A 13 -32.19 -4.81 -8.11
N ASN A 14 -32.87 -4.89 -9.25
CA ASN A 14 -32.77 -6.04 -10.16
C ASN A 14 -31.39 -6.13 -10.82
N SER A 15 -30.74 -4.99 -11.13
CA SER A 15 -29.37 -4.92 -11.62
C SER A 15 -28.36 -5.43 -10.59
N LEU A 16 -28.47 -4.98 -9.34
CA LEU A 16 -27.65 -5.44 -8.21
C LEU A 16 -27.83 -6.94 -7.92
N ALA A 17 -29.06 -7.44 -7.90
CA ALA A 17 -29.35 -8.85 -7.69
C ALA A 17 -28.78 -9.73 -8.83
N ARG A 18 -28.87 -9.25 -10.08
CA ARG A 18 -28.31 -9.95 -11.25
C ARG A 18 -26.77 -9.92 -11.24
N LYS A 19 -26.15 -8.81 -10.83
CA LYS A 19 -24.68 -8.69 -10.62
C LYS A 19 -24.15 -9.57 -9.48
N MET A 20 -24.88 -9.67 -8.38
CA MET A 20 -24.54 -10.58 -7.28
C MET A 20 -24.69 -12.05 -7.72
N SER A 21 -25.67 -12.37 -8.57
CA SER A 21 -25.82 -13.72 -9.13
C SER A 21 -24.67 -14.12 -10.07
N SER A 22 -24.02 -13.16 -10.75
CA SER A 22 -22.82 -13.39 -11.59
C SER A 22 -21.50 -13.48 -10.83
N LEU A 23 -21.52 -13.40 -9.50
CA LEU A 23 -20.34 -13.55 -8.65
C LEU A 23 -20.46 -14.77 -7.72
N THR A 24 -21.39 -15.68 -8.03
CA THR A 24 -21.50 -16.97 -7.35
C THR A 24 -20.39 -17.91 -7.80
N SER A 25 -19.91 -18.75 -6.88
CA SER A 25 -18.91 -19.77 -7.18
C SER A 25 -19.33 -20.62 -8.39
N GLY A 26 -18.43 -20.80 -9.34
CA GLY A 26 -18.67 -21.50 -10.60
C GLY A 26 -19.14 -20.60 -11.76
N HIS A 27 -19.54 -19.35 -11.52
CA HIS A 27 -19.93 -18.43 -12.60
C HIS A 27 -18.73 -18.07 -13.49
N VAL A 28 -18.98 -17.93 -14.80
CA VAL A 28 -17.94 -17.59 -15.77
C VAL A 28 -18.14 -16.16 -16.29
N LEU A 29 -17.20 -15.29 -15.93
CA LEU A 29 -17.11 -13.93 -16.44
C LEU A 29 -16.37 -13.95 -17.79
N ARG A 30 -16.81 -13.14 -18.75
CA ARG A 30 -16.20 -13.04 -20.08
C ARG A 30 -15.34 -11.77 -20.15
N GLY A 31 -14.03 -11.94 -20.19
CA GLY A 31 -13.09 -10.85 -20.47
C GLY A 31 -12.80 -10.70 -21.96
N ALA A 32 -11.98 -9.70 -22.30
CA ALA A 32 -11.54 -9.49 -23.67
C ALA A 32 -10.48 -10.54 -24.05
N CYS A 33 -9.54 -10.83 -23.16
CA CYS A 33 -8.46 -11.79 -23.35
C CYS A 33 -8.86 -13.21 -22.96
N TRP A 34 -9.49 -13.37 -21.78
CA TRP A 34 -9.81 -14.69 -21.23
C TRP A 34 -11.23 -14.79 -20.67
N ASN A 35 -11.70 -16.02 -20.42
CA ASN A 35 -12.87 -16.26 -19.58
C ASN A 35 -12.39 -16.59 -18.16
N TYR A 36 -13.18 -16.22 -17.14
CA TYR A 36 -12.80 -16.36 -15.73
C TYR A 36 -13.89 -17.09 -14.96
N ARG A 37 -13.61 -18.32 -14.54
CA ARG A 37 -14.50 -19.08 -13.65
C ARG A 37 -14.22 -18.65 -12.21
N VAL A 38 -15.14 -17.88 -11.62
CA VAL A 38 -15.08 -17.42 -10.23
C VAL A 38 -15.13 -18.64 -9.31
N LEU A 39 -14.22 -18.72 -8.34
CA LEU A 39 -14.17 -19.82 -7.38
C LEU A 39 -14.61 -19.34 -5.99
N GLU A 40 -13.69 -18.83 -5.20
CA GLU A 40 -13.92 -18.48 -3.80
C GLU A 40 -13.56 -17.01 -3.54
N PRO A 41 -14.25 -16.34 -2.61
CA PRO A 41 -13.85 -15.03 -2.16
C PRO A 41 -12.48 -15.11 -1.48
N VAL A 42 -11.59 -14.18 -1.81
CA VAL A 42 -10.32 -14.03 -1.09
C VAL A 42 -10.61 -13.28 0.21
N LYS A 43 -10.22 -13.86 1.35
CA LYS A 43 -10.31 -13.17 2.63
C LYS A 43 -9.25 -12.07 2.66
N GLY A 44 -9.69 -10.81 2.74
CA GLY A 44 -8.80 -9.67 2.97
C GLY A 44 -8.63 -9.35 4.45
N ASP A 45 -7.92 -8.26 4.74
CA ASP A 45 -7.71 -7.72 6.10
C ASP A 45 -8.93 -6.96 6.67
N ASN A 46 -10.10 -7.08 6.03
CA ASN A 46 -11.34 -6.33 6.29
C ASN A 46 -11.22 -4.80 6.12
N THR A 47 -10.10 -4.28 5.59
CA THR A 47 -9.92 -2.85 5.30
C THR A 47 -10.27 -2.50 3.86
N HIS A 48 -10.38 -3.50 2.97
CA HIS A 48 -10.71 -3.30 1.57
C HIS A 48 -12.21 -3.07 1.35
N ILE A 49 -12.53 -2.01 0.62
CA ILE A 49 -13.90 -1.64 0.19
C ILE A 49 -14.39 -2.43 -1.03
N SER A 50 -13.50 -3.15 -1.71
CA SER A 50 -13.82 -3.97 -2.89
C SER A 50 -13.89 -5.45 -2.52
N THR A 51 -14.80 -6.18 -3.16
CA THR A 51 -14.85 -7.65 -3.02
C THR A 51 -13.89 -8.28 -4.02
N VAL A 52 -13.11 -9.26 -3.56
CA VAL A 52 -12.11 -9.94 -4.39
C VAL A 52 -12.35 -11.45 -4.40
N PHE A 53 -12.14 -12.08 -5.55
CA PHE A 53 -12.32 -13.51 -5.75
C PHE A 53 -11.13 -14.12 -6.47
N LYS A 54 -10.79 -15.35 -6.12
CA LYS A 54 -9.92 -16.18 -6.96
C LYS A 54 -10.74 -16.71 -8.13
N ALA A 55 -10.18 -16.71 -9.32
CA ALA A 55 -10.80 -17.28 -10.50
C ALA A 55 -9.81 -18.14 -11.29
N GLN A 56 -10.32 -19.22 -11.86
CA GLN A 56 -9.59 -20.03 -12.84
C GLN A 56 -9.75 -19.39 -14.22
N ILE A 57 -8.64 -19.21 -14.93
CA ILE A 57 -8.68 -18.76 -16.32
C ILE A 57 -9.07 -19.94 -17.22
N VAL A 58 -10.07 -19.71 -18.06
CA VAL A 58 -10.57 -20.66 -19.05
C VAL A 58 -10.27 -20.10 -20.44
N ALA A 59 -9.54 -20.87 -21.24
CA ALA A 59 -9.18 -20.48 -22.58
C ALA A 59 -10.41 -20.18 -23.43
N ARG A 60 -10.33 -19.11 -24.22
CA ARG A 60 -11.36 -18.70 -25.18
C ARG A 60 -10.87 -19.14 -26.56
N ASP A 61 -11.31 -20.30 -27.03
CA ASP A 61 -11.02 -20.95 -28.34
C ASP A 61 -9.61 -20.77 -28.94
N SER A 62 -8.85 -21.87 -29.02
CA SER A 62 -7.68 -22.20 -29.88
C SER A 62 -6.69 -21.10 -30.35
N ARG A 63 -6.71 -19.90 -29.80
CA ARG A 63 -5.66 -18.90 -29.97
C ARG A 63 -4.50 -19.34 -29.12
N VAL A 64 -3.42 -19.73 -29.78
CA VAL A 64 -2.13 -20.07 -29.18
C VAL A 64 -1.56 -18.79 -28.58
N VAL A 65 -2.00 -18.44 -27.38
CA VAL A 65 -1.32 -17.46 -26.54
C VAL A 65 -0.23 -18.24 -25.80
N PRO A 66 1.06 -17.85 -25.93
CA PRO A 66 2.12 -18.47 -25.15
C PRO A 66 1.83 -18.27 -23.65
N GLU A 67 1.80 -19.37 -22.90
CA GLU A 67 1.55 -19.44 -21.45
C GLU A 67 0.27 -18.72 -20.99
N VAL A 68 -0.87 -19.41 -21.14
CA VAL A 68 -2.12 -18.98 -20.50
C VAL A 68 -1.94 -19.06 -18.98
N PRO A 69 -2.06 -17.95 -18.23
CA PRO A 69 -1.98 -18.01 -16.78
C PRO A 69 -3.12 -18.89 -16.25
N GLU A 70 -2.87 -19.67 -15.19
CA GLU A 70 -3.90 -20.57 -14.64
C GLU A 70 -4.92 -19.80 -13.78
N TRP A 71 -4.47 -18.77 -13.07
CA TRP A 71 -5.22 -18.08 -12.03
C TRP A 71 -5.32 -16.57 -12.29
N ALA A 72 -6.45 -16.00 -11.91
CA ALA A 72 -6.67 -14.56 -11.86
C ALA A 72 -7.31 -14.16 -10.52
N LEU A 73 -7.10 -12.91 -10.14
CA LEU A 73 -7.88 -12.23 -9.10
C LEU A 73 -8.96 -11.38 -9.78
N ILE A 74 -10.22 -11.60 -9.41
CA ILE A 74 -11.34 -10.76 -9.84
C ILE A 74 -11.62 -9.74 -8.74
N LYS A 75 -11.45 -8.45 -9.06
CA LYS A 75 -11.77 -7.33 -8.15
C LYS A 75 -13.06 -6.66 -8.63
N VAL A 76 -14.02 -6.53 -7.71
CA VAL A 76 -15.33 -5.95 -7.96
C VAL A 76 -15.53 -4.76 -7.03
N ALA A 77 -15.82 -3.59 -7.61
CA ALA A 77 -16.28 -2.44 -6.86
C ALA A 77 -17.79 -2.57 -6.60
N SER A 78 -18.21 -2.31 -5.36
CA SER A 78 -19.63 -2.27 -5.03
C SER A 78 -20.31 -1.11 -5.79
N PRO A 79 -21.36 -1.35 -6.60
CA PRO A 79 -22.04 -0.28 -7.34
C PRO A 79 -22.70 0.76 -6.43
N SER A 80 -23.00 0.42 -5.17
CA SER A 80 -23.56 1.35 -4.19
C SER A 80 -22.49 2.18 -3.48
N ASP A 81 -21.21 1.84 -3.64
CA ASP A 81 -20.08 2.58 -3.07
C ASP A 81 -19.38 3.40 -4.17
N GLN A 82 -19.66 4.70 -4.15
CA GLN A 82 -19.08 5.65 -5.10
C GLN A 82 -17.56 5.76 -4.95
N ASN A 83 -17.02 5.59 -3.74
CA ASN A 83 -15.58 5.66 -3.50
C ASN A 83 -14.90 4.40 -4.04
N ALA A 84 -15.48 3.22 -3.81
CA ALA A 84 -14.98 1.97 -4.41
C ALA A 84 -14.94 2.05 -5.93
N THR A 85 -16.00 2.57 -6.55
CA THR A 85 -16.08 2.73 -8.01
C THR A 85 -15.02 3.72 -8.52
N LYS A 86 -14.86 4.88 -7.89
CA LYS A 86 -13.83 5.87 -8.26
C LYS A 86 -12.41 5.31 -8.10
N ASN A 87 -12.14 4.61 -7.02
CA ASN A 87 -10.83 4.00 -6.79
C ASN A 87 -10.54 2.90 -7.82
N LEU A 88 -11.53 2.08 -8.20
CA LEU A 88 -11.35 1.08 -9.26
C LEU A 88 -11.10 1.73 -10.63
N GLN A 89 -11.83 2.79 -10.97
CA GLN A 89 -11.60 3.54 -12.21
C GLN A 89 -10.19 4.14 -12.23
N ARG A 90 -9.74 4.71 -11.11
CA ARG A 90 -8.37 5.21 -10.96
C ARG A 90 -7.35 4.09 -11.13
N GLU A 91 -7.57 2.94 -10.49
CA GLU A 91 -6.70 1.76 -10.62
C GLU A 91 -6.57 1.30 -12.09
N VAL A 92 -7.68 1.26 -12.83
CA VAL A 92 -7.68 0.94 -14.28
C VAL A 92 -6.86 1.95 -15.08
N LEU A 93 -7.02 3.25 -14.81
CA LEU A 93 -6.28 4.29 -15.50
C LEU A 93 -4.77 4.19 -15.20
N THR A 94 -4.40 3.90 -13.95
CA THR A 94 -3.00 3.71 -13.56
C THR A 94 -2.38 2.50 -14.25
N TYR A 95 -3.06 1.34 -14.29
CA TYR A 95 -2.56 0.17 -15.03
C TYR A 95 -2.46 0.38 -16.54
N ARG A 96 -3.14 1.38 -17.11
CA ARG A 96 -3.04 1.74 -18.53
C ARG A 96 -1.87 2.66 -18.86
N LEU A 97 -1.17 3.20 -17.86
CA LEU A 97 0.07 3.94 -18.10
C LEU A 97 1.12 2.98 -18.69
N PRO A 98 1.78 3.31 -19.82
CA PRO A 98 2.68 2.38 -20.51
C PRO A 98 3.80 1.81 -19.64
N ASP A 99 4.41 2.64 -18.80
CA ASP A 99 5.52 2.21 -17.94
C ASP A 99 5.02 1.38 -16.75
N VAL A 100 3.79 1.63 -16.27
CA VAL A 100 3.15 0.79 -15.24
C VAL A 100 2.77 -0.57 -15.82
N ALA A 101 2.16 -0.61 -17.01
CA ALA A 101 1.71 -1.84 -17.66
C ALA A 101 2.85 -2.81 -17.99
N SER A 102 4.03 -2.26 -18.31
CA SER A 102 5.22 -3.04 -18.71
C SER A 102 6.16 -3.35 -17.55
N ALA A 103 6.14 -2.58 -16.45
CA ALA A 103 7.05 -2.77 -15.34
C ALA A 103 6.74 -4.02 -14.51
N LYS A 104 7.77 -4.80 -14.20
CA LYS A 104 7.66 -6.03 -13.41
C LYS A 104 7.31 -5.80 -11.95
N CYS A 105 7.50 -4.57 -11.44
CA CYS A 105 7.22 -4.22 -10.05
C CYS A 105 5.73 -4.06 -9.75
N PHE A 106 4.86 -3.96 -10.76
CA PHE A 106 3.41 -3.90 -10.56
C PHE A 106 2.74 -5.24 -10.88
N ARG A 107 1.65 -5.53 -10.17
CA ARG A 107 0.71 -6.59 -10.58
C ARG A 107 0.16 -6.27 -11.98
N LYS A 108 0.03 -7.27 -12.84
CA LYS A 108 -0.59 -7.06 -14.17
C LYS A 108 -2.11 -6.96 -14.06
N MET A 109 -2.70 -6.06 -14.85
CA MET A 109 -4.14 -6.10 -15.16
C MET A 109 -4.34 -6.96 -16.41
N TYR A 110 -5.13 -8.01 -16.28
CA TYR A 110 -5.42 -8.96 -17.36
C TYR A 110 -6.56 -8.47 -18.25
N ASP A 111 -7.68 -8.07 -17.67
CA ASP A 111 -8.85 -7.59 -18.39
C ASP A 111 -9.62 -6.54 -17.58
N VAL A 112 -10.27 -5.62 -18.29
CA VAL A 112 -11.41 -4.87 -17.76
C VAL A 112 -12.65 -5.60 -18.25
N ILE A 113 -13.39 -6.24 -17.32
CA ILE A 113 -14.56 -7.06 -17.65
C ILE A 113 -15.79 -6.16 -17.86
N ASP A 114 -15.98 -5.19 -16.96
CA ASP A 114 -17.01 -4.15 -17.04
C ASP A 114 -16.60 -2.91 -16.21
N ASP A 115 -17.46 -1.89 -16.13
CA ASP A 115 -17.20 -0.63 -15.42
C ASP A 115 -16.90 -0.77 -13.91
N SER A 116 -17.19 -1.92 -13.33
CA SER A 116 -17.04 -2.24 -11.90
C SER A 116 -16.24 -3.50 -11.63
N THR A 117 -15.70 -4.16 -12.66
CA THR A 117 -15.06 -5.47 -12.53
C THR A 117 -13.80 -5.54 -13.36
N ILE A 118 -12.69 -5.89 -12.73
CA ILE A 118 -11.40 -6.12 -13.40
C ILE A 118 -10.82 -7.49 -13.03
N ALA A 119 -10.08 -8.08 -13.96
CA ALA A 119 -9.27 -9.26 -13.73
C ALA A 119 -7.80 -8.87 -13.64
N LEU A 120 -7.12 -9.37 -12.62
CA LEU A 120 -5.74 -9.06 -12.30
C LEU A 120 -4.93 -10.36 -12.18
N GLU A 121 -3.62 -10.23 -12.32
CA GLU A 121 -2.67 -11.32 -12.07
C GLU A 121 -2.81 -11.86 -10.64
N TRP A 122 -2.81 -13.18 -10.52
CA TRP A 122 -2.80 -13.87 -9.24
C TRP A 122 -1.39 -13.93 -8.67
N LEU A 123 -1.26 -13.65 -7.37
CA LEU A 123 -0.07 -13.92 -6.56
C LEU A 123 -0.51 -14.70 -5.32
N ASP A 124 0.39 -15.52 -4.77
CA ASP A 124 0.03 -16.56 -3.78
C ASP A 124 -0.37 -15.99 -2.42
N THR A 125 0.20 -14.85 -2.03
CA THR A 125 0.00 -14.25 -0.70
C THR A 125 0.35 -12.75 -0.71
N THR A 126 0.18 -12.07 0.43
CA THR A 126 0.64 -10.69 0.65
C THR A 126 1.67 -10.62 1.76
N LEU A 127 2.43 -9.53 1.86
CA LEU A 127 3.37 -9.33 2.97
C LEU A 127 2.63 -9.30 4.33
N ALA A 128 1.37 -8.88 4.37
CA ALA A 128 0.56 -8.89 5.60
C ALA A 128 0.30 -10.30 6.16
N GLU A 129 0.32 -11.31 5.30
CA GLU A 129 0.06 -12.71 5.67
C GLU A 129 1.36 -13.47 5.99
N VAL A 130 2.52 -12.85 5.76
CA VAL A 130 3.83 -13.43 6.05
C VAL A 130 4.32 -12.90 7.39
N GLU A 131 4.68 -13.80 8.29
CA GLU A 131 5.31 -13.44 9.57
C GLU A 131 6.79 -13.16 9.39
N TYR A 132 7.27 -12.08 10.01
CA TYR A 132 8.69 -11.77 10.04
C TYR A 132 9.47 -12.82 10.84
N HIS A 133 10.48 -13.41 10.20
CA HIS A 133 11.45 -14.30 10.83
C HIS A 133 12.86 -13.77 10.53
N PRO A 134 13.77 -13.66 11.53
CA PRO A 134 15.08 -13.07 11.31
C PRO A 134 16.06 -14.07 10.66
N ASP A 135 15.76 -14.51 9.44
CA ASP A 135 16.58 -15.44 8.66
C ASP A 135 16.94 -14.93 7.27
N ILE A 136 17.93 -15.58 6.65
CA ILE A 136 18.45 -15.17 5.34
C ILE A 136 17.36 -15.13 4.26
N ARG A 137 16.40 -16.07 4.29
CA ARG A 137 15.29 -16.13 3.32
C ARG A 137 14.37 -14.93 3.44
N THR A 138 14.05 -14.55 4.67
CA THR A 138 13.24 -13.37 4.96
C THR A 138 13.99 -12.11 4.53
N TYR A 139 15.30 -12.03 4.75
CA TYR A 139 16.09 -10.90 4.27
C TYR A 139 16.18 -10.84 2.74
N SER A 140 16.32 -11.96 2.03
CA SER A 140 16.25 -12.00 0.55
C SER A 140 14.86 -11.55 0.04
N LEU A 141 13.79 -11.94 0.73
CA LEU A 141 12.43 -11.45 0.45
C LEU A 141 12.33 -9.93 0.65
N ILE A 142 12.91 -9.39 1.71
CA ILE A 142 13.00 -7.94 1.96
C ILE A 142 13.75 -7.23 0.82
N GLY A 143 14.86 -7.80 0.34
CA GLY A 143 15.58 -7.25 -0.82
C GLY A 143 14.68 -7.17 -2.06
N THR A 144 13.97 -8.27 -2.34
CA THR A 144 13.05 -8.38 -3.47
C THR A 144 11.89 -7.38 -3.38
N LEU A 145 11.26 -7.26 -2.21
CA LEU A 145 10.12 -6.34 -2.03
C LEU A 145 10.55 -4.87 -2.06
N LEU A 146 11.68 -4.51 -1.45
CA LEU A 146 12.16 -3.13 -1.48
C LEU A 146 12.55 -2.73 -2.91
N ARG A 147 13.17 -3.64 -3.66
CA ARG A 147 13.47 -3.42 -5.07
C ARG A 147 12.20 -3.16 -5.87
N ALA A 148 11.16 -3.98 -5.68
CA ALA A 148 9.87 -3.78 -6.34
C ALA A 148 9.24 -2.43 -5.94
N ALA A 149 9.14 -2.13 -4.65
CA ALA A 149 8.47 -0.93 -4.13
C ALA A 149 9.20 0.38 -4.50
N PHE A 150 10.53 0.43 -4.46
CA PHE A 150 11.25 1.63 -4.92
C PHE A 150 11.25 1.75 -6.44
N THR A 151 11.28 0.63 -7.19
CA THR A 151 11.12 0.69 -8.65
C THR A 151 9.74 1.22 -9.03
N SER A 152 8.67 0.83 -8.33
CA SER A 152 7.33 1.39 -8.55
C SER A 152 7.28 2.88 -8.22
N CYS A 153 7.92 3.35 -7.14
CA CYS A 153 8.04 4.79 -6.88
C CYS A 153 8.66 5.51 -8.08
N VAL A 154 9.82 5.06 -8.58
CA VAL A 154 10.50 5.66 -9.75
C VAL A 154 9.60 5.71 -10.98
N VAL A 155 8.86 4.65 -11.28
CA VAL A 155 7.93 4.62 -12.42
C VAL A 155 6.79 5.64 -12.25
N LEU A 156 6.21 5.74 -11.05
CA LEU A 156 5.13 6.70 -10.79
C LEU A 156 5.63 8.16 -10.81
N GLU A 157 6.84 8.41 -10.31
CA GLU A 157 7.49 9.73 -10.33
C GLU A 157 7.63 10.26 -11.76
N ASN A 158 8.01 9.40 -12.72
CA ASN A 158 8.08 9.78 -14.14
C ASN A 158 6.73 10.20 -14.73
N HIS A 159 5.62 9.75 -14.13
CA HIS A 159 4.26 10.15 -14.47
C HIS A 159 3.72 11.28 -13.59
N ARG A 160 4.51 11.86 -12.67
CA ARG A 160 4.05 12.81 -11.65
C ARG A 160 2.90 12.27 -10.79
N HIS A 161 2.97 10.99 -10.47
CA HIS A 161 2.03 10.31 -9.59
C HIS A 161 2.75 9.77 -8.36
N VAL A 162 1.99 9.55 -7.30
CA VAL A 162 2.44 8.93 -6.04
C VAL A 162 1.46 7.88 -5.61
N ASN A 163 1.96 6.76 -5.06
CA ASN A 163 1.12 5.81 -4.36
C ASN A 163 1.00 6.21 -2.90
N THR A 164 -0.23 6.51 -2.44
CA THR A 164 -0.47 6.89 -1.05
C THR A 164 -0.80 5.70 -0.15
N ASP A 165 -0.84 4.47 -0.65
CA ASP A 165 -1.31 3.29 0.10
C ASP A 165 -0.29 2.14 0.09
N TYR A 166 0.99 2.47 0.31
CA TYR A 166 1.97 1.43 0.66
C TYR A 166 1.65 0.87 2.05
N LYS A 167 1.30 -0.42 2.08
CA LYS A 167 1.04 -1.21 3.30
C LYS A 167 1.29 -2.69 3.00
N PRO A 168 1.51 -3.55 4.01
CA PRO A 168 1.86 -4.95 3.77
C PRO A 168 0.83 -5.72 2.93
N ALA A 169 -0.46 -5.40 3.06
CA ALA A 169 -1.53 -6.02 2.27
C ALA A 169 -1.47 -5.69 0.76
N ASN A 170 -0.79 -4.60 0.38
CA ASN A 170 -0.64 -4.17 -1.01
C ASN A 170 0.71 -4.59 -1.62
N ILE A 171 1.54 -5.33 -0.87
CA ILE A 171 2.75 -5.99 -1.40
C ILE A 171 2.41 -7.45 -1.62
N LEU A 172 2.30 -7.83 -2.89
CA LEU A 172 1.87 -9.14 -3.34
C LEU A 172 3.09 -10.03 -3.60
N LEU A 173 3.02 -11.27 -3.16
CA LEU A 173 4.14 -12.20 -3.14
C LEU A 173 3.78 -13.54 -3.78
N SER A 174 4.72 -14.14 -4.48
CA SER A 174 4.59 -15.51 -5.02
C SER A 174 5.93 -16.23 -4.92
N GLY A 175 5.89 -17.57 -4.79
CA GLY A 175 7.10 -18.38 -4.73
C GLY A 175 7.99 -18.11 -3.50
N ILE A 176 7.43 -17.61 -2.39
CA ILE A 176 8.21 -17.23 -1.18
C ILE A 176 8.96 -18.40 -0.50
N ARG A 177 8.59 -19.63 -0.83
CA ARG A 177 9.27 -20.86 -0.36
C ARG A 177 10.36 -21.33 -1.33
N THR A 178 10.62 -20.58 -2.39
CA THR A 178 11.61 -20.88 -3.44
C THR A 178 12.76 -19.87 -3.38
N ASP A 179 13.81 -20.14 -4.14
CA ASP A 179 14.93 -19.21 -4.39
C ASP A 179 14.54 -18.02 -5.30
N ARG A 180 13.31 -18.00 -5.82
CA ARG A 180 12.82 -17.03 -6.81
C ARG A 180 11.53 -16.37 -6.36
N ALA A 181 11.53 -15.85 -5.13
CA ALA A 181 10.41 -15.05 -4.65
C ALA A 181 10.15 -13.88 -5.61
N ILE A 182 8.87 -13.64 -5.89
CA ILE A 182 8.41 -12.50 -6.68
C ILE A 182 7.70 -11.56 -5.73
N ALA A 183 8.03 -10.27 -5.78
CA ALA A 183 7.30 -9.21 -5.09
C ALA A 183 6.78 -8.19 -6.11
N LYS A 184 5.53 -7.77 -5.92
CA LYS A 184 4.86 -6.77 -6.76
C LYS A 184 3.98 -5.85 -5.92
N VAL A 185 3.88 -4.60 -6.34
CA VAL A 185 2.93 -3.64 -5.79
C VAL A 185 1.57 -3.86 -6.44
N GLY A 186 0.57 -4.05 -5.59
CA GLY A 186 -0.84 -4.15 -5.95
C GLY A 186 -1.64 -2.93 -5.51
N ASP A 187 -2.95 -3.00 -5.77
CA ASP A 187 -3.96 -1.99 -5.43
C ASP A 187 -3.56 -0.55 -5.78
N LEU A 188 -3.72 -0.19 -7.06
CA LEU A 188 -3.34 1.14 -7.55
C LEU A 188 -4.48 2.17 -7.47
N GLY A 189 -5.54 1.88 -6.69
CA GLY A 189 -6.72 2.74 -6.59
C GLY A 189 -6.46 4.06 -5.86
N LEU A 190 -5.36 4.15 -5.11
CA LEU A 190 -4.88 5.36 -4.42
C LEU A 190 -3.55 5.87 -4.99
N VAL A 191 -3.25 5.53 -6.25
CA VAL A 191 -2.22 6.22 -7.03
C VAL A 191 -2.82 7.48 -7.64
N VAL A 192 -2.33 8.64 -7.24
CA VAL A 192 -2.86 9.95 -7.64
C VAL A 192 -1.76 10.88 -8.14
N PRO A 193 -2.08 11.91 -8.92
CA PRO A 193 -1.20 13.05 -9.15
C PRO A 193 -0.58 13.58 -7.86
N VAL A 194 0.70 13.97 -7.95
CA VAL A 194 1.45 14.59 -6.85
C VAL A 194 0.69 15.80 -6.32
N GLY A 195 0.54 15.87 -4.99
CA GLY A 195 -0.14 16.99 -4.34
C GLY A 195 -1.66 16.89 -4.26
N GLU A 196 -2.29 15.85 -4.83
CA GLU A 196 -3.75 15.74 -4.86
C GLU A 196 -4.36 15.34 -3.51
N LEU A 197 -3.76 14.38 -2.81
CA LEU A 197 -4.32 13.82 -1.58
C LEU A 197 -3.54 14.22 -0.32
N PHE A 198 -4.30 14.57 0.70
CA PHE A 198 -3.86 14.89 2.06
C PHE A 198 -4.30 13.78 3.01
N ASN A 199 -3.50 13.45 4.03
CA ASN A 199 -3.85 12.44 5.05
C ASN A 199 -4.27 11.06 4.50
N ALA A 200 -3.87 10.71 3.27
CA ALA A 200 -4.29 9.48 2.61
C ALA A 200 -3.43 8.27 2.98
N GLN A 201 -2.19 8.50 3.45
CA GLN A 201 -1.31 7.42 3.88
C GLN A 201 -1.85 6.76 5.17
N PRO A 202 -1.81 5.42 5.28
CA PRO A 202 -2.09 4.72 6.53
C PRO A 202 -1.24 5.30 7.67
N TYR A 203 -1.79 5.41 8.88
CA TYR A 203 -1.12 6.10 9.99
C TYR A 203 0.32 5.62 10.25
N ALA A 204 0.58 4.31 10.19
CA ALA A 204 1.91 3.75 10.41
C ALA A 204 2.91 4.03 9.28
N MET A 205 2.41 4.32 8.06
CA MET A 205 3.21 4.61 6.87
C MET A 205 3.17 6.08 6.48
N ARG A 206 2.44 6.92 7.23
CA ARG A 206 2.27 8.33 6.93
C ARG A 206 3.54 9.10 7.25
N ALA A 207 3.99 9.88 6.26
CA ALA A 207 5.21 10.67 6.40
C ALA A 207 5.02 11.85 7.37
N PRO A 208 6.08 12.30 8.04
CA PRO A 208 5.98 13.36 9.04
C PRO A 208 5.40 14.66 8.47
N GLU A 209 5.80 15.04 7.26
CA GLU A 209 5.28 16.22 6.58
C GLU A 209 3.77 16.12 6.25
N VAL A 210 3.26 14.90 6.02
CA VAL A 210 1.84 14.66 5.73
C VAL A 210 1.01 14.83 7.00
N PHE A 211 1.52 14.40 8.17
CA PHE A 211 0.90 14.72 9.46
C PHE A 211 0.85 16.23 9.73
N LEU A 212 1.80 16.99 9.18
CA LEU A 212 1.84 18.46 9.29
C LEU A 212 0.98 19.17 8.22
N GLY A 213 0.08 18.44 7.56
CA GLY A 213 -0.89 19.01 6.63
C GLY A 213 -0.38 19.19 5.20
N ASN A 214 0.81 18.70 4.87
CA ASN A 214 1.27 18.70 3.48
C ASN A 214 0.62 17.56 2.69
N ALA A 215 0.46 17.77 1.39
CA ALA A 215 -0.03 16.73 0.50
C ALA A 215 1.01 15.60 0.32
N CYS A 216 0.53 14.44 -0.12
CA CYS A 216 1.41 13.33 -0.47
C CYS A 216 2.24 13.67 -1.71
N THR A 217 3.54 13.39 -1.64
CA THR A 217 4.55 13.72 -2.64
C THR A 217 5.55 12.57 -2.80
N GLU A 218 6.50 12.71 -3.72
CA GLU A 218 7.53 11.72 -4.01
C GLU A 218 8.36 11.36 -2.77
N PRO A 219 8.81 12.32 -1.92
CA PRO A 219 9.45 11.95 -0.66
C PRO A 219 8.51 11.17 0.27
N SER A 220 7.22 11.51 0.35
CA SER A 220 6.31 10.87 1.29
C SER A 220 6.05 9.40 0.95
N GLN A 221 6.05 9.02 -0.35
CA GLN A 221 5.98 7.61 -0.74
C GLN A 221 7.25 6.83 -0.37
N VAL A 222 8.44 7.45 -0.47
CA VAL A 222 9.70 6.81 -0.06
C VAL A 222 9.68 6.49 1.45
N TRP A 223 9.20 7.43 2.27
CA TRP A 223 8.96 7.18 3.69
C TRP A 223 8.01 6.01 3.91
N ALA A 224 6.87 6.00 3.20
CA ALA A 224 5.83 4.99 3.38
C ALA A 224 6.35 3.56 3.12
N VAL A 225 7.22 3.36 2.13
CA VAL A 225 7.86 2.05 1.86
C VAL A 225 8.73 1.59 3.03
N ALA A 226 9.60 2.46 3.56
CA ALA A 226 10.48 2.08 4.66
C ALA A 226 9.73 1.94 5.99
N ALA A 227 8.74 2.80 6.25
CA ALA A 227 7.88 2.72 7.42
C ALA A 227 7.01 1.44 7.39
N MET A 228 6.52 1.05 6.21
CA MET A 228 5.84 -0.23 6.01
C MET A 228 6.73 -1.40 6.43
N LEU A 229 7.97 -1.43 5.95
CA LEU A 229 8.90 -2.50 6.29
C LEU A 229 9.23 -2.51 7.78
N LEU A 230 9.53 -1.35 8.37
CA LEU A 230 9.84 -1.24 9.80
C LEU A 230 8.67 -1.73 10.66
N CYS A 231 7.44 -1.35 10.33
CA CYS A 231 6.24 -1.80 11.05
C CYS A 231 5.92 -3.28 10.85
N TRP A 232 6.26 -3.86 9.70
CA TRP A 232 6.13 -5.29 9.49
C TRP A 232 7.12 -6.08 10.35
N ILE A 233 8.36 -5.60 10.47
CA ILE A 233 9.40 -6.21 11.32
C ILE A 233 9.11 -5.98 12.82
N LYS A 234 8.65 -4.79 13.17
CA LYS A 234 8.37 -4.37 14.55
C LYS A 234 6.99 -3.71 14.63
N PRO A 235 5.92 -4.52 14.77
CA PRO A 235 4.56 -4.01 14.86
C PRO A 235 4.38 -2.97 15.97
N GLY A 236 3.57 -1.94 15.69
CA GLY A 236 3.23 -0.88 16.64
C GLY A 236 4.32 0.17 16.88
N VAL A 237 5.51 0.06 16.28
CA VAL A 237 6.57 1.09 16.47
C VAL A 237 6.19 2.47 15.90
N LEU A 238 5.34 2.50 14.86
CA LEU A 238 4.72 3.70 14.29
C LEU A 238 3.20 3.49 14.20
N GLY A 239 2.48 4.60 13.99
CA GLY A 239 1.03 4.61 13.82
C GLY A 239 0.27 4.49 15.14
N VAL A 240 -0.90 3.85 15.09
CA VAL A 240 -1.97 3.99 16.10
C VAL A 240 -2.25 2.71 16.90
N TRP A 241 -1.43 1.67 16.75
CA TRP A 241 -1.73 0.31 17.22
C TRP A 241 -2.13 0.24 18.71
N ASP A 242 -1.43 0.98 19.54
CA ASP A 242 -1.56 1.10 20.99
C ASP A 242 -2.10 2.48 21.40
N SER A 243 -2.69 3.22 20.45
CA SER A 243 -3.34 4.50 20.75
C SER A 243 -4.56 4.24 21.64
N PRO A 244 -4.69 4.94 22.78
CA PRO A 244 -5.79 4.71 23.71
C PRO A 244 -7.14 5.22 23.18
N HIS A 245 -7.14 6.13 22.19
CA HIS A 245 -8.38 6.70 21.66
C HIS A 245 -8.24 7.21 20.21
N PRO A 246 -9.23 6.96 19.32
CA PRO A 246 -9.17 7.39 17.93
C PRO A 246 -8.96 8.90 17.72
N LEU A 247 -9.49 9.75 18.61
CA LEU A 247 -9.36 11.21 18.53
C LEU A 247 -7.92 11.71 18.70
N ILE A 248 -7.02 10.91 19.25
CA ILE A 248 -5.61 11.28 19.41
C ILE A 248 -4.68 10.54 18.46
N ASN A 249 -5.22 9.79 17.50
CA ASN A 249 -4.43 8.96 16.59
C ASN A 249 -3.34 9.72 15.82
N GLU A 250 -3.65 10.93 15.34
CA GLU A 250 -2.67 11.79 14.68
C GLU A 250 -1.58 12.24 15.64
N ALA A 251 -1.98 12.74 16.81
CA ALA A 251 -1.05 13.20 17.84
C ALA A 251 -0.15 12.08 18.35
N TRP A 252 -0.71 10.89 18.58
CA TRP A 252 -0.01 9.69 18.99
C TRP A 252 1.02 9.25 17.94
N SER A 253 0.62 9.22 16.67
CA SER A 253 1.51 8.85 15.57
C SER A 253 2.67 9.83 15.41
N MET A 254 2.40 11.14 15.46
CA MET A 254 3.45 12.17 15.45
C MET A 254 4.39 12.00 16.64
N ALA A 255 3.84 11.75 17.83
CA ALA A 255 4.66 11.56 19.02
C ALA A 255 5.62 10.37 18.88
N LYS A 256 5.16 9.25 18.32
CA LYS A 256 6.02 8.08 18.02
C LYS A 256 7.16 8.41 17.05
N ILE A 257 6.87 9.16 15.99
CA ILE A 257 7.89 9.61 15.04
C ILE A 257 8.93 10.47 15.77
N GLN A 258 8.52 11.43 16.60
CA GLN A 258 9.48 12.27 17.35
C GLN A 258 10.28 11.47 18.39
N ARG A 259 9.72 10.41 18.99
CA ARG A 259 10.47 9.51 19.89
C ARG A 259 11.56 8.73 19.14
N LEU A 260 11.25 8.19 17.97
CA LEU A 260 12.21 7.48 17.11
C LEU A 260 13.26 8.41 16.51
N PHE A 261 12.87 9.62 16.13
CA PHE A 261 13.71 10.61 15.48
C PHE A 261 13.71 11.91 16.29
N PRO A 262 14.47 12.01 17.39
CA PRO A 262 14.43 13.18 18.29
C PRO A 262 14.81 14.50 17.64
N HIS A 263 15.54 14.46 16.52
CA HIS A 263 15.93 15.62 15.72
C HIS A 263 14.77 16.18 14.87
N TRP A 264 13.70 15.41 14.67
CA TRP A 264 12.48 15.92 14.04
C TRP A 264 11.61 16.58 15.11
N GLU A 265 11.56 17.90 15.09
CA GLU A 265 10.77 18.67 16.02
C GLU A 265 9.36 18.89 15.48
N ILE A 266 8.34 18.44 16.24
CA ILE A 266 6.96 18.84 15.96
C ILE A 266 6.84 20.35 16.19
N PRO A 267 6.40 21.13 15.18
CA PRO A 267 6.31 22.58 15.28
C PRO A 267 5.33 23.00 16.39
N PRO A 268 5.53 24.18 17.00
CA PRO A 268 4.56 24.72 17.94
C PRO A 268 3.26 25.11 17.21
N PRO A 269 2.09 25.12 17.89
CA PRO A 269 0.79 25.37 17.26
C PRO A 269 0.70 26.69 16.49
N GLU A 270 1.49 27.69 16.86
CA GLU A 270 1.53 29.00 16.21
C GLU A 270 2.17 28.95 14.81
N MET A 271 2.94 27.90 14.51
CA MET A 271 3.64 27.72 13.23
C MET A 271 2.87 26.84 12.23
N VAL A 272 1.70 26.32 12.60
CA VAL A 272 0.87 25.49 11.71
C VAL A 272 -0.49 26.13 11.46
N ASN A 273 -1.06 25.83 10.29
CA ASN A 273 -2.36 26.35 9.88
C ASN A 273 -3.48 25.33 10.09
N GLY A 274 -4.64 25.81 10.53
CA GLY A 274 -5.84 24.99 10.77
C GLY A 274 -5.98 24.55 12.23
N ASP A 275 -7.18 24.77 12.81
CA ASP A 275 -7.42 24.55 14.24
C ASP A 275 -7.27 23.08 14.66
N ILE A 276 -7.68 22.14 13.80
CA ILE A 276 -7.52 20.71 14.06
C ILE A 276 -6.04 20.34 14.14
N LEU A 277 -5.22 20.82 13.19
CA LEU A 277 -3.78 20.55 13.19
C LEU A 277 -3.09 21.18 14.38
N LYS A 278 -3.48 22.41 14.77
CA LYS A 278 -2.99 23.08 15.99
C LYS A 278 -3.22 22.24 17.23
N VAL A 279 -4.43 21.69 17.38
CA VAL A 279 -4.76 20.78 18.49
C VAL A 279 -3.89 19.52 18.41
N ALA A 280 -3.77 18.90 17.22
CA ALA A 280 -3.00 17.67 17.05
C ALA A 280 -1.51 17.86 17.38
N VAL A 281 -0.85 18.93 16.91
CA VAL A 281 0.56 19.18 17.23
C VAL A 281 0.77 19.54 18.69
N ASN A 282 -0.16 20.30 19.31
CA ASN A 282 -0.10 20.59 20.74
C ASN A 282 -0.20 19.30 21.57
N SER A 283 -1.19 18.46 21.27
CA SER A 283 -1.38 17.17 21.91
C SER A 283 -0.16 16.27 21.73
N ALA A 284 0.39 16.16 20.52
CA ALA A 284 1.57 15.32 20.26
C ALA A 284 2.76 15.72 21.13
N ARG A 285 3.02 17.04 21.24
CA ARG A 285 4.11 17.59 22.06
C ARG A 285 3.93 17.30 23.55
N SER A 286 2.70 17.33 24.07
CA SER A 286 2.41 16.94 25.46
C SER A 286 2.56 15.43 25.66
N LEU A 287 1.97 14.63 24.76
CA LEU A 287 2.02 13.16 24.82
C LEU A 287 3.46 12.64 24.82
N CYS A 288 4.35 13.22 24.01
CA CYS A 288 5.78 12.88 23.99
C CYS A 288 6.50 12.99 25.34
N LYS A 289 5.98 13.80 26.27
CA LYS A 289 6.64 14.11 27.57
C LYS A 289 5.99 13.38 28.73
N GLU A 290 4.72 13.06 28.61
CA GLU A 290 3.89 12.64 29.74
C GLU A 290 3.51 11.16 29.68
N MET A 291 3.40 10.58 28.48
CA MET A 291 2.87 9.22 28.32
C MET A 291 3.96 8.16 28.47
N PRO A 292 3.88 7.28 29.49
CA PRO A 292 4.88 6.23 29.72
C PRO A 292 5.11 5.33 28.49
N GLU A 293 4.05 4.98 27.77
CA GLU A 293 4.10 4.11 26.58
C GLU A 293 4.92 4.75 25.45
N LEU A 294 4.79 6.06 25.26
CA LEU A 294 5.56 6.80 24.26
C LEU A 294 6.99 7.05 24.74
N LEU A 295 7.20 7.30 26.03
CA LEU A 295 8.53 7.46 26.62
C LEU A 295 9.37 6.18 26.51
N ALA A 296 8.72 5.00 26.53
CA ALA A 296 9.37 3.70 26.37
C ALA A 296 9.94 3.45 24.95
N ILE A 297 9.49 4.22 23.95
CA ILE A 297 10.05 4.20 22.61
C ILE A 297 11.39 4.94 22.64
N LEU A 298 12.44 4.24 22.24
CA LEU A 298 13.80 4.77 22.18
C LEU A 298 14.08 5.41 20.82
N PRO A 299 15.18 6.17 20.68
CA PRO A 299 15.66 6.61 19.38
C PRO A 299 15.89 5.42 18.44
N PHE A 300 15.76 5.65 17.13
CA PHE A 300 15.72 4.62 16.08
C PHE A 300 16.81 3.53 16.21
N ASP A 301 18.05 3.92 16.49
CA ASP A 301 19.19 3.00 16.59
C ASP A 301 19.02 2.00 17.73
N GLU A 302 18.56 2.45 18.89
CA GLU A 302 18.30 1.63 20.06
C GLU A 302 16.98 0.87 19.93
N GLU A 303 15.94 1.51 19.39
CA GLU A 303 14.62 0.89 19.25
C GLU A 303 14.63 -0.27 18.28
N THR A 304 15.40 -0.16 17.20
CA THR A 304 15.56 -1.28 16.28
C THR A 304 16.33 -2.42 16.93
N GLN A 305 17.29 -2.19 17.86
CA GLN A 305 18.03 -3.27 18.53
C GLN A 305 17.13 -4.21 19.34
N LYS A 306 15.92 -3.79 19.69
CA LYS A 306 14.90 -4.62 20.35
C LYS A 306 14.32 -5.73 19.46
N VAL A 307 14.62 -5.73 18.16
CA VAL A 307 14.26 -6.80 17.22
C VAL A 307 15.52 -7.31 16.52
N GLU A 308 15.59 -8.61 16.30
CA GLU A 308 16.68 -9.21 15.54
C GLU A 308 16.59 -8.76 14.08
N MET A 309 17.66 -8.13 13.59
CA MET A 309 17.78 -7.54 12.25
C MET A 309 19.27 -7.31 11.96
N PRO A 310 19.76 -7.62 10.75
CA PRO A 310 21.16 -7.43 10.38
C PRO A 310 21.50 -5.94 10.29
N GLN A 311 22.76 -5.60 10.56
CA GLN A 311 23.22 -4.21 10.55
C GLN A 311 22.99 -3.54 9.19
N GLN A 312 23.15 -4.28 8.10
CA GLN A 312 22.96 -3.79 6.73
C GLN A 312 21.52 -3.32 6.49
N LEU A 313 20.53 -4.03 7.05
CA LEU A 313 19.13 -3.63 6.95
C LEU A 313 18.83 -2.42 7.86
N ARG A 314 19.42 -2.36 9.07
CA ARG A 314 19.31 -1.18 9.95
C ARG A 314 19.89 0.06 9.28
N ASP A 315 21.05 -0.06 8.66
CA ASP A 315 21.72 1.04 7.96
C ASP A 315 20.90 1.52 6.76
N LEU A 316 20.32 0.59 6.00
CA LEU A 316 19.43 0.92 4.90
C LEU A 316 18.16 1.64 5.39
N LEU A 317 17.50 1.14 6.44
CA LEU A 317 16.34 1.80 7.01
C LEU A 317 16.70 3.19 7.56
N ARG A 318 17.85 3.35 8.23
CA ARG A 318 18.34 4.66 8.71
C ARG A 318 18.55 5.65 7.57
N PHE A 319 19.08 5.18 6.44
CA PHE A 319 19.31 6.00 5.26
C PHE A 319 18.01 6.49 4.62
N ILE A 320 16.94 5.69 4.66
CA ILE A 320 15.67 6.01 4.01
C ILE A 320 14.73 6.80 4.94
N LEU A 321 14.64 6.42 6.22
CA LEU A 321 13.73 7.01 7.21
C LEU A 321 14.25 8.35 7.75
N VAL A 322 14.38 9.32 6.85
CA VAL A 322 14.75 10.71 7.16
C VAL A 322 13.47 11.53 7.28
N PRO A 323 13.17 12.12 8.46
CA PRO A 323 11.94 12.86 8.65
C PRO A 323 11.80 14.11 7.80
N ASP A 324 12.90 14.86 7.58
CA ASP A 324 12.90 16.01 6.67
C ASP A 324 12.78 15.53 5.21
N PRO A 325 11.66 15.84 4.51
CA PRO A 325 11.46 15.40 3.13
C PRO A 325 12.50 15.97 2.15
N LYS A 326 13.18 17.08 2.48
CA LYS A 326 14.23 17.67 1.61
C LYS A 326 15.56 16.92 1.72
N ALA A 327 15.83 16.32 2.88
CA ALA A 327 17.02 15.51 3.13
C ALA A 327 16.80 14.03 2.82
N ARG A 328 15.54 13.60 2.69
CA ARG A 328 15.17 12.22 2.37
C ARG A 328 15.65 11.84 0.96
N PRO A 329 16.28 10.66 0.78
CA PRO A 329 16.69 10.22 -0.55
C PRO A 329 15.48 10.01 -1.47
N SER A 330 15.65 10.23 -2.77
CA SER A 330 14.67 9.79 -3.76
C SER A 330 14.66 8.26 -3.89
N ALA A 331 13.58 7.67 -4.43
CA ALA A 331 13.52 6.23 -4.66
C ALA A 331 14.67 5.73 -5.56
N SER A 332 15.01 6.50 -6.60
CA SER A 332 16.15 6.21 -7.49
C SER A 332 17.49 6.24 -6.74
N SER A 333 17.66 7.20 -5.83
CA SER A 333 18.86 7.32 -4.99
C SER A 333 18.98 6.15 -4.01
N VAL A 334 17.88 5.66 -3.46
CA VAL A 334 17.87 4.46 -2.61
C VAL A 334 18.35 3.23 -3.39
N LEU A 335 17.78 2.96 -4.57
CA LEU A 335 18.18 1.82 -5.40
C LEU A 335 19.66 1.87 -5.83
N ALA A 336 20.22 3.06 -6.03
CA ALA A 336 21.61 3.26 -6.40
C ALA A 336 22.58 3.35 -5.20
N SER A 337 22.06 3.38 -3.97
CA SER A 337 22.84 3.66 -2.76
C SER A 337 23.86 2.58 -2.42
N ARG A 338 24.81 2.91 -1.55
CA ARG A 338 25.77 1.93 -1.01
C ARG A 338 25.08 1.02 -0.01
N GLU A 339 24.14 1.55 0.74
CA GLU A 339 23.35 0.90 1.77
C GLU A 339 22.49 -0.21 1.17
N PHE A 340 21.80 0.07 0.07
CA PHE A 340 21.01 -0.93 -0.64
C PHE A 340 21.89 -2.06 -1.17
N ARG A 341 22.98 -1.73 -1.88
CA ARG A 341 23.94 -2.74 -2.38
C ARG A 341 24.58 -3.57 -1.28
N ARG A 342 24.88 -2.99 -0.12
CA ARG A 342 25.42 -3.72 1.04
C ARG A 342 24.41 -4.72 1.59
N PHE A 343 23.14 -4.34 1.63
CA PHE A 343 22.08 -5.25 2.05
C PHE A 343 21.87 -6.38 1.03
N GLU A 344 21.87 -6.09 -0.27
CA GLU A 344 21.78 -7.12 -1.32
C GLU A 344 22.95 -8.11 -1.25
N ASN A 345 24.18 -7.61 -1.16
CA ASN A 345 25.36 -8.45 -1.01
C ASN A 345 25.35 -9.29 0.28
N TYR A 346 24.58 -8.91 1.30
CA TYR A 346 24.44 -9.69 2.53
C TYR A 346 23.46 -10.86 2.35
N VAL A 347 22.43 -10.69 1.52
CA VAL A 347 21.36 -11.69 1.30
C VAL A 347 21.61 -12.62 0.11
N ASP A 348 22.55 -12.27 -0.76
CA ASP A 348 22.99 -13.08 -1.91
C ASP A 348 24.10 -14.10 -1.55
N VAL A 349 24.45 -14.23 -0.25
CA VAL A 349 25.53 -15.12 0.26
C VAL A 349 25.05 -16.55 0.48
#